data_AF-A0A256ZBS5-F1
#
_entry.id   AF-A0A256ZBS5-F1
#
_cell.length_a   1.000
_cell.length_b   1.000
_cell.length_c   1.000
_cell.angle_alpha   90.00
_cell.angle_beta   90.00
_cell.angle_gamma   90.00
#
_symmetry.space_group_name_H-M   'P 1'
#
loop_
_entity.id
_entity.type
_entity.pdbx_description
1 polymer ?
#
loop_
_entity_poly.entity_id
_entity_poly.type
_entity_poly.pdbx_seq_one_letter_code
_entity_poly.pdbx_strand_id
1 'polypeptide(L)'
;MTSDLLRRPHPHPVGPYNWWILILGVLFALVGIGYFWYLARSRKKFNDLIETESKAIYLRNLKELEELAYRLGPKYVDMVKEKGQALGALKKK
;
A
#
# COMPACT_ATOMS: atom_id res chain seq x y z
N MET A 1 -24.21 -65.58 -0.82
CA MET A 1 -25.31 -64.91 -0.10
C MET A 1 -24.82 -63.51 0.24
N THR A 2 -25.22 -62.55 -0.60
CA THR A 2 -25.10 -61.08 -0.46
C THR A 2 -23.73 -60.49 -0.08
N SER A 3 -22.89 -60.43 -1.10
CA SER A 3 -21.73 -59.54 -1.25
C SER A 3 -22.09 -58.05 -1.14
N ASP A 4 -21.32 -57.31 -0.36
CA ASP A 4 -20.82 -55.96 -0.69
C ASP A 4 -21.79 -54.79 -0.98
N LEU A 5 -23.05 -54.83 -0.54
CA LEU A 5 -24.04 -53.81 -0.94
C LEU A 5 -24.27 -52.59 -0.02
N LEU A 6 -23.40 -52.26 0.94
CA LEU A 6 -23.61 -51.06 1.77
C LEU A 6 -22.37 -50.19 2.00
N ARG A 7 -21.42 -50.14 1.05
CA ARG A 7 -20.47 -49.02 1.02
C ARG A 7 -21.16 -47.80 0.39
N ARG A 8 -22.08 -47.18 1.14
CA ARG A 8 -22.63 -45.88 0.78
C ARG A 8 -21.46 -44.89 0.77
N PRO A 9 -21.20 -44.13 -0.31
CA PRO A 9 -20.23 -43.04 -0.23
C PRO A 9 -20.77 -42.07 0.82
N HIS A 10 -20.06 -41.90 1.93
CA HIS A 10 -20.32 -40.79 2.84
C HIS A 10 -19.98 -39.52 2.05
N PRO A 11 -20.94 -38.67 1.67
CA PRO A 11 -20.58 -37.36 1.17
C PRO A 11 -19.90 -36.68 2.35
N HIS A 12 -18.59 -36.46 2.29
CA HIS A 12 -17.92 -35.56 3.20
C HIS A 12 -18.57 -34.20 3.00
N PRO A 13 -19.43 -33.72 3.91
CA PRO A 13 -19.89 -32.36 3.82
C PRO A 13 -18.66 -31.56 4.19
N VAL A 14 -17.97 -31.01 3.20
CA VAL A 14 -17.06 -29.89 3.43
C VAL A 14 -17.90 -28.86 4.17
N GLY A 15 -17.77 -28.83 5.49
CA GLY A 15 -18.75 -28.21 6.36
C GLY A 15 -18.88 -26.72 6.07
N PRO A 16 -19.99 -26.08 6.48
CA PRO A 16 -20.26 -24.65 6.26
C PRO A 16 -19.16 -23.71 6.82
N TYR A 17 -18.20 -24.25 7.58
CA TYR A 17 -17.01 -23.56 8.06
C TYR A 17 -16.11 -23.03 6.93
N ASN A 18 -16.09 -23.67 5.75
CA ASN A 18 -15.18 -23.29 4.66
C ASN A 18 -15.55 -21.94 4.00
N TRP A 19 -16.79 -21.48 4.16
CA TRP A 19 -17.24 -20.19 3.63
C TRP A 19 -16.59 -18.99 4.31
N TRP A 20 -16.11 -19.13 5.54
CA TRP A 20 -15.40 -18.06 6.25
C TRP A 20 -14.10 -17.67 5.54
N ILE A 21 -13.43 -18.62 4.87
CA ILE A 21 -12.18 -18.36 4.13
C ILE A 21 -12.45 -17.44 2.94
N LEU A 22 -13.58 -17.62 2.24
CA LEU A 22 -13.96 -16.75 1.14
C LEU A 22 -14.31 -15.35 1.64
N ILE A 23 -15.04 -15.24 2.74
CA ILE A 23 -15.41 -13.96 3.36
C ILE A 23 -14.16 -13.21 3.82
N LEU A 24 -13.25 -13.88 4.53
CA LEU A 24 -11.98 -13.32 4.97
C LEU A 24 -11.10 -12.94 3.78
N GLY A 25 -11.02 -13.77 2.74
CA GLY A 25 -10.26 -13.50 1.53
C GLY A 25 -10.74 -12.22 0.83
N VAL A 26 -12.05 -12.03 0.69
CA VAL A 26 -12.63 -10.82 0.12
C VAL A 26 -12.34 -9.60 1.02
N LEU A 27 -12.45 -9.74 2.34
CA LEU A 27 -12.15 -8.67 3.27
C LEU A 27 -10.68 -8.22 3.16
N PHE A 28 -9.73 -9.17 3.17
CA PHE A 28 -8.31 -8.86 2.99
C PHE A 28 -8.01 -8.28 1.61
N ALA A 29 -8.68 -8.75 0.55
CA ALA A 29 -8.52 -8.18 -0.77
C ALA A 29 -8.97 -6.72 -0.83
N LEU A 30 -10.11 -6.37 -0.22
CA LEU A 30 -10.59 -4.99 -0.15
C LEU A 30 -9.63 -4.08 0.63
N VAL A 31 -9.14 -4.55 1.78
CA VAL A 31 -8.14 -3.82 2.58
C VAL A 31 -6.85 -3.64 1.78
N GLY A 32 -6.36 -4.70 1.12
CA GLY A 32 -5.16 -4.66 0.30
C GLY A 32 -5.27 -3.69 -0.86
N ILE A 33 -6.40 -3.71 -1.59
CA ILE A 33 -6.67 -2.79 -2.71
C ILE A 33 -6.72 -1.34 -2.21
N GLY A 34 -7.43 -1.08 -1.11
CA GLY A 34 -7.50 0.26 -0.52
C GLY A 34 -6.14 0.78 -0.10
N TYR A 35 -5.34 -0.06 0.55
CA TYR A 35 -3.99 0.30 0.98
C TYR A 35 -3.04 0.51 -0.22
N PHE A 36 -3.14 -0.32 -1.24
CA PHE A 36 -2.36 -0.19 -2.47
C PHE A 36 -2.68 1.11 -3.21
N TRP A 37 -3.96 1.46 -3.32
CA TRP A 37 -4.39 2.74 -3.91
C TRP A 37 -3.91 3.93 -3.09
N TYR A 38 -3.98 3.85 -1.76
CA TYR A 38 -3.47 4.89 -0.88
C TYR A 38 -1.96 5.11 -1.06
N LEU A 39 -1.16 4.03 -1.10
CA LEU A 39 0.27 4.11 -1.39
C LEU A 39 0.55 4.67 -2.79
N ALA A 40 -0.16 4.19 -3.81
CA ALA A 40 0.03 4.64 -5.19
C ALA A 40 -0.30 6.13 -5.36
N ARG A 41 -1.39 6.60 -4.75
CA ARG A 41 -1.77 8.03 -4.75
C ARG A 41 -0.74 8.89 -4.04
N SER A 42 -0.23 8.41 -2.91
CA SER A 42 0.76 9.16 -2.12
C SER A 42 2.11 9.22 -2.84
N ARG A 43 2.53 8.14 -3.52
CA ARG A 43 3.70 8.15 -4.41
C ARG A 43 3.53 9.10 -5.59
N LYS A 44 2.37 9.12 -6.25
CA LYS A 44 2.12 10.01 -7.38
C LYS A 44 2.15 11.48 -6.96
N LYS A 45 1.52 11.84 -5.84
CA LYS A 45 1.57 13.19 -5.27
C LYS A 45 3.00 13.60 -4.92
N PHE A 46 3.76 12.70 -4.30
CA PHE A 46 5.16 12.96 -3.99
C PHE A 46 5.98 13.23 -5.26
N ASN A 47 5.81 12.41 -6.31
CA ASN A 47 6.53 12.59 -7.56
C ASN A 47 6.19 13.93 -8.24
N ASP A 48 4.92 14.31 -8.24
CA ASP A 48 4.46 15.58 -8.84
C ASP A 48 5.02 16.81 -8.09
N LEU A 49 5.00 16.76 -6.76
CA LEU A 49 5.55 17.83 -5.91
C LEU A 49 7.08 17.89 -5.98
N ILE A 50 7.76 16.75 -6.06
CA ILE A 50 9.21 16.70 -6.19
C ILE A 50 9.68 16.94 -7.62
N GLU A 51 8.82 16.96 -8.64
CA GLU A 51 9.20 17.27 -10.01
C GLU A 51 9.18 18.80 -10.28
N THR A 52 8.46 19.57 -9.47
CA THR A 52 8.43 21.03 -9.54
C THR A 52 9.85 21.65 -9.50
N GLU A 53 10.18 22.47 -10.49
CA GLU A 53 11.49 23.16 -10.62
C GLU A 53 11.57 24.49 -9.83
N SER A 54 10.43 25.04 -9.40
CA SER A 54 10.39 26.35 -8.74
C SER A 54 10.69 26.26 -7.24
N LYS A 55 11.78 26.90 -6.81
CA LYS A 55 12.23 26.98 -5.40
C LYS A 55 11.16 27.53 -4.45
N ALA A 56 10.40 28.54 -4.87
CA ALA A 56 9.36 29.16 -4.05
C ALA A 56 8.18 28.22 -3.79
N ILE A 57 7.78 27.46 -4.82
CA ILE A 57 6.70 26.46 -4.71
C ILE A 57 7.17 25.27 -3.87
N TYR A 58 8.42 24.84 -4.04
CA TYR A 58 9.04 23.79 -3.24
C TYR A 58 9.07 24.16 -1.75
N LEU A 59 9.55 25.36 -1.39
CA LEU A 59 9.58 25.81 0.00
C LEU A 59 8.19 25.91 0.63
N ARG A 60 7.20 26.38 -0.13
CA ARG A 60 5.80 26.49 0.35
C ARG A 60 5.19 25.13 0.66
N ASN A 61 5.53 24.11 -0.14
CA ASN A 61 5.00 22.76 0.01
C ASN A 61 5.95 21.80 0.75
N LEU A 62 7.11 22.28 1.20
CA LEU A 62 8.16 21.46 1.83
C LEU A 62 7.65 20.66 3.02
N LYS A 63 6.81 21.27 3.86
CA LYS A 63 6.26 20.63 5.06
C LYS A 63 5.36 19.44 4.72
N GLU A 64 4.52 19.57 3.69
CA GLU A 64 3.71 18.45 3.18
C GLU A 64 4.59 17.38 2.53
N LEU A 65 5.64 17.79 1.82
CA LEU A 65 6.61 16.90 1.18
C LEU A 65 7.37 16.06 2.22
N GLU A 66 7.85 16.68 3.30
CA GLU A 66 8.51 15.99 4.42
C GLU A 66 7.55 15.06 5.16
N GLU A 67 6.30 15.48 5.36
CA GLU A 67 5.29 14.63 6.03
C GLU A 67 4.92 13.41 5.17
N LEU A 68 4.75 13.61 3.86
CA LEU A 68 4.56 12.51 2.91
C LEU A 68 5.81 11.62 2.86
N ALA A 69 7.01 12.20 2.78
CA ALA A 69 8.26 11.45 2.77
C ALA A 69 8.41 10.59 4.02
N TYR A 70 8.11 11.15 5.19
CA TYR A 70 8.17 10.43 6.46
C TYR A 70 7.18 9.25 6.50
N ARG A 71 5.96 9.44 5.98
CA ARG A 71 4.98 8.36 5.86
C ARG A 71 5.34 7.30 4.80
N LEU A 72 6.02 7.69 3.73
CA LEU A 72 6.39 6.78 2.63
C LEU A 72 7.68 6.00 2.91
N GLY A 73 8.53 6.51 3.81
CA GLY A 73 9.74 5.85 4.29
C GLY A 73 11.04 6.60 3.96
N PRO A 74 12.17 6.13 4.50
CA PRO A 74 13.44 6.87 4.54
C PRO A 74 13.96 7.26 3.15
N LYS A 75 13.73 6.41 2.13
CA LYS A 75 14.15 6.69 0.73
C LYS A 75 13.53 7.98 0.16
N TYR A 76 12.31 8.30 0.56
CA TYR A 76 11.63 9.52 0.11
C TYR A 76 12.14 10.74 0.86
N VAL A 77 12.50 10.58 2.13
CA VAL A 77 13.11 11.65 2.95
C VAL A 77 14.46 12.07 2.35
N ASP A 78 15.27 11.11 1.92
CA ASP A 78 16.54 11.38 1.26
C ASP A 78 16.34 12.16 -0.04
N MET A 79 15.35 11.80 -0.86
CA MET A 79 15.00 12.52 -2.08
C MET A 79 14.59 13.98 -1.83
N VAL A 80 13.76 14.25 -0.81
CA VAL A 80 13.40 15.63 -0.40
C VAL A 80 14.65 16.39 0.03
N LYS A 81 15.52 15.75 0.80
CA LYS A 81 16.75 16.37 1.29
C LYS A 81 17.70 16.71 0.15
N GLU A 82 17.90 15.80 -0.81
CA GLU A 82 18.72 16.02 -2.01
C GLU A 82 18.17 17.15 -2.88
N LYS A 83 16.86 17.15 -3.18
CA LYS A 83 16.28 18.21 -4.00
C LYS A 83 16.28 19.56 -3.29
N GLY A 84 16.06 19.59 -1.97
CA GLY A 84 16.20 20.81 -1.17
C GLY A 84 17.62 21.36 -1.13
N GLN A 85 18.64 20.50 -1.17
CA GLN A 85 20.04 20.91 -1.31
C GLN A 85 20.33 21.45 -2.72
N ALA A 86 19.85 20.76 -3.77
CA ALA A 86 20.03 21.20 -5.15
C ALA A 86 19.41 22.58 -5.43
N LEU A 87 18.24 22.87 -4.85
CA LEU A 87 17.57 24.17 -4.95
C LEU A 87 18.16 25.24 -4.02
N GLY A 88 19.16 24.91 -3.20
CA GLY A 88 19.71 25.79 -2.17
C GLY A 88 18.66 26.26 -1.16
N ALA A 89 17.63 25.44 -0.94
CA ALA A 89 16.51 25.68 -0.02
C ALA A 89 16.80 25.11 1.39
N LEU A 90 17.63 24.07 1.48
CA LEU A 90 18.05 23.44 2.73
C LEU A 90 19.55 23.64 2.97
N LYS A 91 19.93 24.20 4.13
CA LYS A 91 21.32 24.32 4.55
C LYS A 91 21.81 22.97 5.08
N LYS A 92 22.94 22.48 4.56
CA LYS A 92 23.62 21.28 5.06
C LYS A 92 23.97 21.53 6.54
N LYS A 93 23.31 20.80 7.45
CA LYS A 93 23.67 20.78 8.87
C LYS A 93 24.73 19.70 9.08
#